data_AF-A0A2M8PLX8-F1
#
_entry.id   AF-A0A2M8PLX8-F1
#
_cell.length_a   1.000
_cell.length_b   1.000
_cell.length_c   1.000
_cell.angle_alpha   90.00
_cell.angle_beta   90.00
_cell.angle_gamma   90.00
#
_symmetry.space_group_name_H-M   'P 1'
#
loop_
_entity.id
_entity.type
_entity.pdbx_description
1 polymer ?
#
loop_
_entity_poly.entity_id
_entity_poly.type
_entity_poly.pdbx_seq_one_letter_code
_entity_poly.pdbx_strand_id
1 'polypeptide(L)'
;IITSWLIAIDDDVLALGLMFGTIALALFLLAYIIARTRHYQWAGWLLVGTISIVAAIGSLVTQPVDVPLPYVLISSILALTLFPPISAIIIIACNMALTLVVGFIGQLTFDRMLDEMILIIVVSLLMGLMARLRYEDMQHLRQQSQELLEKEKTQLQAEIERERAELLHSFLNSLSHDLKTPISIIKTRIYLLRNNPKPEHLDVLDAQADRLADLIEDMLTMVRLD
;
A
#
# COMPACT_ATOMS: atom_id res chain seq x y z
N ILE A 1 -19.37 4.38 56.10
CA ILE A 1 -18.87 3.05 55.64
C ILE A 1 -18.02 3.17 54.37
N ILE A 2 -18.35 4.05 53.41
CA ILE A 2 -17.47 4.33 52.25
C ILE A 2 -16.25 5.20 52.61
N THR A 3 -16.34 6.02 53.67
CA THR A 3 -15.28 6.94 54.07
C THR A 3 -14.16 6.34 54.93
N SER A 4 -14.32 5.14 55.51
CA SER A 4 -13.25 4.53 56.33
C SER A 4 -12.34 3.58 55.54
N TRP A 5 -12.69 3.21 54.31
CA TRP A 5 -11.83 2.43 53.41
C TRP A 5 -10.85 3.31 52.61
N LEU A 6 -11.14 4.61 52.49
CA LEU A 6 -10.28 5.56 51.77
C LEU A 6 -9.09 6.06 52.59
N ILE A 7 -9.09 5.83 53.92
CA ILE A 7 -8.12 6.39 54.87
C ILE A 7 -6.99 5.38 55.19
N ALA A 8 -7.04 4.17 54.64
CA ALA A 8 -6.03 3.13 54.86
C ALA A 8 -5.24 2.78 53.60
N ILE A 9 -5.20 3.68 52.61
CA ILE A 9 -4.17 3.62 51.56
C ILE A 9 -3.03 4.49 52.07
N ASP A 10 -1.87 3.88 52.28
CA ASP A 10 -0.66 4.58 52.68
C ASP A 10 -0.42 5.77 51.74
N ASP A 11 -0.22 6.97 52.28
CA ASP A 11 -0.01 8.19 51.47
C ASP A 11 1.18 8.00 50.49
N ASP A 12 2.15 7.17 50.88
CA ASP A 12 3.30 6.76 50.07
C ASP A 12 2.91 5.92 48.85
N VAL A 13 1.91 5.04 48.96
CA VAL A 13 1.42 4.22 47.84
C VAL A 13 0.65 5.07 46.83
N LEU A 14 -0.15 6.02 47.31
CA LEU A 14 -0.83 6.99 46.45
C LEU A 14 0.16 7.91 45.72
N ALA A 15 1.19 8.40 46.41
CA ALA A 15 2.23 9.22 45.82
C ALA A 15 3.03 8.47 44.73
N LEU A 16 3.41 7.21 44.99
CA LEU A 16 4.07 6.35 44.01
C LEU A 16 3.18 6.10 42.78
N GLY A 17 1.90 5.77 42.98
CA GLY A 17 0.95 5.55 41.88
C GLY A 17 0.79 6.77 40.97
N LEU A 18 0.67 7.97 41.55
CA LEU A 18 0.59 9.23 40.81
C LEU A 18 1.88 9.55 40.05
N MET A 19 3.05 9.28 40.64
CA MET A 19 4.34 9.41 39.96
C MET A 19 4.44 8.47 38.75
N PHE A 20 4.13 7.19 38.90
CA PHE A 20 4.19 6.25 37.77
C PHE A 20 3.17 6.59 36.68
N GLY A 21 1.96 7.01 37.04
CA GLY A 21 0.94 7.44 36.09
C GLY A 21 1.37 8.67 35.26
N THR A 22 1.99 9.66 35.89
CA THR A 22 2.48 10.86 35.20
C THR A 22 3.67 10.56 34.28
N ILE A 23 4.58 9.68 34.71
CA ILE A 23 5.69 9.20 33.87
C ILE A 23 5.16 8.43 32.66
N ALA A 24 4.21 7.51 32.86
CA ALA A 24 3.59 6.76 31.78
C ALA A 24 2.91 7.68 30.76
N LEU A 25 2.17 8.68 31.23
CA LEU A 25 1.51 9.66 30.38
C LEU A 25 2.50 10.51 29.58
N ALA A 26 3.61 10.93 30.19
CA ALA A 26 4.69 11.62 29.50
C ALA A 26 5.35 10.74 28.42
N LEU A 27 5.57 9.46 28.72
CA LEU A 27 6.09 8.49 27.75
C LEU A 27 5.10 8.22 26.60
N PHE A 28 3.79 8.17 26.87
CA PHE A 28 2.79 8.07 25.79
C PHE A 28 2.74 9.31 24.92
N LEU A 29 2.87 10.51 25.49
CA LEU A 29 2.97 11.75 24.72
C LEU A 29 4.24 11.77 23.86
N LEU A 30 5.38 11.31 24.41
CA LEU A 30 6.62 11.18 23.67
C LEU A 30 6.48 10.16 22.53
N ALA A 31 5.89 8.98 22.81
CA ALA A 31 5.59 7.99 21.80
C ALA A 31 4.69 8.56 20.70
N TYR A 32 3.65 9.33 21.06
CA TYR A 32 2.77 10.00 20.10
C TYR A 32 3.50 11.01 19.22
N ILE A 33 4.39 11.83 19.81
CA ILE A 33 5.20 12.80 19.05
C ILE A 33 6.13 12.07 18.08
N ILE A 34 6.81 11.01 18.54
CA ILE A 34 7.69 10.18 17.69
C ILE A 34 6.86 9.46 16.62
N ALA A 35 5.64 9.03 16.93
CA ALA A 35 4.73 8.41 15.97
C ALA A 35 4.32 9.39 14.87
N ARG A 36 4.38 10.70 15.11
CA ARG A 36 4.15 11.71 14.06
C ARG A 36 5.37 11.95 13.16
N THR A 37 6.52 11.39 13.52
CA THR A 37 7.74 11.41 12.69
C THR A 37 7.83 10.18 11.80
N ARG A 38 8.83 10.11 10.92
CA ARG A 38 9.09 8.94 10.05
C ARG A 38 9.44 7.64 10.81
N HIS A 39 9.58 7.70 12.13
CA HIS A 39 10.09 6.60 12.97
C HIS A 39 8.99 5.88 13.77
N TYR A 40 7.91 5.46 13.11
CA TYR A 40 6.76 4.78 13.72
C TYR A 40 7.12 3.54 14.54
N GLN A 41 8.15 2.79 14.15
CA GLN A 41 8.56 1.59 14.89
C GLN A 41 9.11 1.93 16.29
N TRP A 42 9.88 3.01 16.41
CA TRP A 42 10.45 3.44 17.70
C TRP A 42 9.36 3.93 18.65
N ALA A 43 8.36 4.66 18.12
CA ALA A 43 7.18 5.04 18.89
C ALA A 43 6.41 3.83 19.42
N GLY A 44 6.23 2.80 18.59
CA GLY A 44 5.62 1.55 19.01
C GLY A 44 6.38 0.90 20.17
N TRP A 45 7.71 0.79 20.05
CA TRP A 45 8.54 0.13 21.08
C TRP A 45 8.42 0.84 22.42
N LEU A 46 8.43 2.17 22.37
CA LEU A 46 8.28 3.01 23.54
C LEU A 46 6.89 2.83 24.16
N LEU A 47 5.83 2.83 23.36
CA LEU A 47 4.45 2.67 23.83
C LEU A 47 4.23 1.30 24.49
N VAL A 48 4.55 0.22 23.78
CA VAL A 48 4.31 -1.15 24.28
C VAL A 48 5.21 -1.46 25.48
N GLY A 49 6.49 -1.07 25.42
CA GLY A 49 7.41 -1.21 26.55
C GLY A 49 6.95 -0.44 27.79
N THR A 50 6.41 0.77 27.61
CA THR A 50 5.84 1.55 28.73
C THR A 50 4.67 0.83 29.37
N ILE A 51 3.73 0.28 28.58
CA ILE A 51 2.59 -0.49 29.11
C ILE A 51 3.08 -1.69 29.92
N SER A 52 4.04 -2.46 29.38
CA SER A 52 4.61 -3.63 30.06
C SER A 52 5.30 -3.29 31.37
N ILE A 53 6.13 -2.24 31.38
CA ILE A 53 6.86 -1.81 32.59
C ILE A 53 5.89 -1.28 33.65
N VAL A 54 4.92 -0.45 33.25
CA VAL A 54 3.91 0.09 34.17
C VAL A 54 3.07 -1.03 34.77
N ALA A 55 2.71 -2.04 33.98
CA ALA A 55 2.02 -3.22 34.47
C ALA A 55 2.83 -3.96 35.55
N ALA A 56 4.13 -4.18 35.32
CA ALA A 56 4.98 -4.89 36.26
C ALA A 56 5.34 -4.09 37.52
N ILE A 57 5.46 -2.77 37.42
CA ILE A 57 5.63 -1.92 38.59
C ILE A 57 4.33 -1.88 39.38
N GLY A 58 3.19 -1.74 38.70
CA GLY A 58 1.86 -1.83 39.31
C GLY A 58 1.70 -3.13 40.10
N SER A 59 2.14 -4.26 39.53
CA SER A 59 2.08 -5.56 40.22
C SER A 59 2.93 -5.63 41.47
N LEU A 60 4.02 -4.87 41.56
CA LEU A 60 4.89 -4.83 42.72
C LEU A 60 4.36 -3.92 43.85
N VAL A 61 3.51 -2.94 43.52
CA VAL A 61 3.07 -1.88 44.44
C VAL A 61 1.64 -2.12 44.96
N THR A 62 0.73 -2.69 44.15
CA THR A 62 -0.68 -2.88 44.56
C THR A 62 -0.92 -4.27 45.13
N GLN A 63 -1.37 -4.33 46.40
CA GLN A 63 -1.97 -5.54 46.98
C GLN A 63 -3.50 -5.39 47.09
N PRO A 64 -4.32 -6.35 46.64
CA PRO A 64 -3.95 -7.60 45.95
C PRO A 64 -3.52 -7.39 44.48
N VAL A 65 -2.68 -8.29 43.98
CA VAL A 65 -2.00 -8.26 42.66
C VAL A 65 -2.96 -8.56 41.48
N ASP A 66 -4.26 -8.31 41.61
CA ASP A 66 -5.27 -8.69 40.61
C ASP A 66 -5.31 -7.73 39.40
N VAL A 67 -4.91 -6.47 39.58
CA VAL A 67 -5.12 -5.37 38.61
C VAL A 67 -4.11 -5.32 37.43
N PRO A 68 -2.82 -5.66 37.57
CA PRO A 68 -1.81 -5.41 36.53
C PRO A 68 -1.74 -6.45 35.40
N LEU A 69 -2.26 -7.67 35.62
CA LEU A 69 -2.17 -8.82 34.70
C LEU A 69 -2.81 -8.62 33.32
N PRO A 70 -4.04 -8.06 33.21
CA PRO A 70 -4.64 -7.79 31.91
C PRO A 70 -3.83 -6.81 31.05
N TYR A 71 -3.02 -5.93 31.64
CA TYR A 71 -2.20 -4.98 30.89
C TYR A 71 -1.03 -5.64 30.17
N VAL A 72 -0.43 -6.69 30.77
CA VAL A 72 0.63 -7.49 30.11
C VAL A 72 0.06 -8.24 28.91
N LEU A 73 -1.17 -8.78 29.02
CA LEU A 73 -1.87 -9.39 27.90
C LEU A 73 -2.15 -8.40 26.78
N ILE A 74 -2.70 -7.23 27.12
CA ILE A 74 -2.98 -6.17 26.14
C ILE A 74 -1.70 -5.74 25.43
N SER A 75 -0.58 -5.56 26.16
CA SER A 75 0.71 -5.22 25.56
C SER A 75 1.22 -6.30 24.60
N SER A 76 0.98 -7.58 24.91
CA SER A 76 1.36 -8.72 24.07
C SER A 76 0.52 -8.82 22.80
N ILE A 77 -0.80 -8.55 22.90
CA ILE A 77 -1.71 -8.48 21.75
C ILE A 77 -1.35 -7.30 20.84
N LEU A 78 -1.08 -6.13 21.43
CA LEU A 78 -0.61 -4.95 20.71
C LEU A 78 0.71 -5.22 20.00
N ALA A 79 1.64 -5.93 20.65
CA ALA A 79 2.92 -6.30 20.07
C ALA A 79 2.74 -7.12 18.78
N LEU A 80 1.87 -8.14 18.79
CA LEU A 80 1.63 -8.94 17.58
C LEU A 80 0.87 -8.21 16.48
N THR A 81 0.07 -7.21 16.84
CA THR A 81 -0.73 -6.47 15.87
C THR A 81 0.08 -5.35 15.20
N LEU A 82 0.93 -4.67 15.97
CA LEU A 82 1.62 -3.46 15.53
C LEU A 82 2.99 -3.74 14.91
N PHE A 83 3.61 -4.89 15.22
CA PHE A 83 4.99 -5.15 14.84
C PHE A 83 5.18 -6.38 13.94
N PRO A 84 6.28 -6.41 13.17
CA PRO A 84 6.76 -7.64 12.54
C PRO A 84 6.94 -8.79 13.53
N PRO A 85 6.88 -10.06 13.07
CA PRO A 85 6.87 -11.23 13.94
C PRO A 85 8.11 -11.31 14.84
N ILE A 86 9.30 -10.94 14.35
CA ILE A 86 10.55 -11.00 15.12
C ILE A 86 10.50 -10.04 16.32
N SER A 87 10.09 -8.80 16.10
CA SER A 87 9.93 -7.78 17.15
C SER A 87 8.84 -8.16 18.16
N ALA A 88 7.72 -8.73 17.70
CA ALA A 88 6.65 -9.17 18.58
C ALA A 88 7.12 -10.30 19.53
N ILE A 89 7.92 -11.26 19.02
CA ILE A 89 8.51 -12.34 19.83
C ILE A 89 9.40 -11.79 20.94
N ILE A 90 10.21 -10.78 20.65
CA ILE A 90 11.08 -10.15 21.65
C ILE A 90 10.24 -9.51 22.76
N ILE A 91 9.18 -8.78 22.41
CA ILE A 91 8.30 -8.15 23.41
C ILE A 91 7.60 -9.21 24.27
N ILE A 92 7.10 -10.28 23.68
CA ILE A 92 6.47 -11.39 24.43
C ILE A 92 7.48 -12.05 25.37
N ALA A 93 8.70 -12.29 24.91
CA ALA A 93 9.76 -12.84 25.75
C ALA A 93 10.11 -11.91 26.91
N CYS A 94 10.17 -10.61 26.68
CA CYS A 94 10.34 -9.61 27.73
C CYS A 94 9.18 -9.61 28.73
N ASN A 95 7.93 -9.66 28.26
CA ASN A 95 6.75 -9.74 29.11
C ASN A 95 6.77 -11.01 29.98
N MET A 96 7.13 -12.16 29.39
CA MET A 96 7.23 -13.42 30.10
C MET A 96 8.35 -13.42 31.15
N ALA A 97 9.51 -12.84 30.82
CA ALA A 97 10.59 -12.62 31.79
C ALA A 97 10.17 -11.68 32.92
N LEU A 98 9.41 -10.64 32.60
CA LEU A 98 8.93 -9.66 33.57
C LEU A 98 7.93 -10.29 34.56
N THR A 99 6.98 -11.09 34.08
CA THR A 99 6.06 -11.87 34.94
C THR A 99 6.83 -12.84 35.85
N LEU A 100 7.89 -13.50 35.34
CA LEU A 100 8.73 -14.37 36.15
C LEU A 100 9.45 -13.62 37.28
N VAL A 101 9.98 -12.42 36.99
CA VAL A 101 10.65 -11.58 37.99
C VAL A 101 9.68 -11.14 39.09
N VAL A 102 8.49 -10.66 38.72
CA VAL A 102 7.46 -10.24 39.69
C VAL A 102 7.05 -11.42 40.59
N GLY A 103 6.87 -12.60 40.00
CA GLY A 103 6.51 -13.78 40.77
C GLY A 103 7.63 -14.29 41.69
N PHE A 104 8.89 -14.21 41.27
CA PHE A 104 10.04 -14.58 42.11
C PHE A 104 10.22 -13.67 43.33
N ILE A 105 9.81 -12.39 43.23
CA ILE A 105 9.81 -11.42 44.35
C ILE A 105 8.75 -11.79 45.42
N GLY A 106 7.96 -12.85 45.19
CA GLY A 106 7.11 -13.47 46.21
C GLY A 106 5.72 -12.87 46.33
N GLN A 107 5.29 -12.07 45.33
CA GLN A 107 3.99 -11.40 45.34
C GLN A 107 2.90 -12.15 44.56
N LEU A 108 3.26 -13.10 43.68
CA LEU A 108 2.31 -13.96 42.97
C LEU A 108 2.39 -15.40 43.49
N THR A 109 1.23 -16.04 43.65
CA THR A 109 1.18 -17.48 43.87
C THR A 109 1.59 -18.21 42.59
N PHE A 110 2.24 -19.37 42.75
CA PHE A 110 2.74 -20.17 41.63
C PHE A 110 1.65 -20.49 40.60
N ASP A 111 0.43 -20.81 41.06
CA ASP A 111 -0.71 -21.11 40.18
C ASP A 111 -1.06 -19.93 39.26
N ARG A 112 -1.02 -18.69 39.77
CA ARG A 112 -1.34 -17.51 38.96
C ARG A 112 -0.25 -17.17 37.94
N MET A 113 1.01 -17.38 38.31
CA MET A 113 2.11 -17.24 37.34
C MET A 113 1.93 -18.20 36.16
N LEU A 114 1.55 -19.45 36.43
CA LEU A 114 1.32 -20.45 35.39
C LEU A 114 0.13 -20.06 34.51
N ASP A 115 -0.98 -19.63 35.08
CA ASP A 115 -2.18 -19.21 34.32
C ASP A 115 -1.85 -18.07 33.33
N GLU A 116 -1.07 -17.08 33.75
CA GLU A 116 -0.64 -15.98 32.89
C GLU A 116 0.31 -16.41 31.77
N MET A 117 1.30 -17.23 32.09
CA MET A 117 2.26 -17.73 31.10
C MET A 117 1.54 -18.57 30.05
N ILE A 118 0.63 -19.46 30.49
CA ILE A 118 -0.19 -20.26 29.59
C ILE A 118 -1.03 -19.34 28.70
N LEU A 119 -1.68 -18.33 29.26
CA LEU A 119 -2.52 -17.42 28.47
C LEU A 119 -1.71 -16.60 27.45
N ILE A 120 -0.56 -16.05 27.83
CA ILE A 120 0.34 -15.33 26.91
C ILE A 120 0.80 -16.27 25.78
N ILE A 121 1.19 -17.50 26.10
CA ILE A 121 1.64 -18.49 25.10
C ILE A 121 0.49 -18.84 24.15
N VAL A 122 -0.71 -19.12 24.67
CA VAL A 122 -1.88 -19.48 23.86
C VAL A 122 -2.28 -18.32 22.95
N VAL A 123 -2.38 -17.10 23.48
CA VAL A 123 -2.70 -15.90 22.68
C VAL A 123 -1.64 -15.65 21.62
N SER A 124 -0.35 -15.79 21.95
CA SER A 124 0.75 -15.62 21.00
C SER A 124 0.71 -16.68 19.90
N LEU A 125 0.36 -17.92 20.23
CA LEU A 125 0.21 -19.01 19.26
C LEU A 125 -0.97 -18.75 18.31
N LEU A 126 -2.15 -18.41 18.85
CA LEU A 126 -3.35 -18.12 18.07
C LEU A 126 -3.14 -16.92 17.14
N MET A 127 -2.58 -15.85 17.68
CA MET A 127 -2.35 -14.62 16.94
C MET A 127 -1.20 -14.77 15.93
N GLY A 128 -0.17 -15.59 16.25
CA GLY A 128 0.87 -15.98 15.31
C GLY A 128 0.33 -16.82 14.15
N LEU A 129 -0.61 -17.73 14.41
CA LEU A 129 -1.32 -18.49 13.38
C LEU A 129 -2.17 -17.56 12.50
N MET A 130 -2.94 -16.65 13.10
CA MET A 130 -3.69 -15.63 12.34
C MET A 130 -2.77 -14.75 11.49
N ALA A 131 -1.61 -14.34 12.01
CA ALA A 131 -0.65 -13.54 11.25
C ALA A 131 -0.10 -14.30 10.04
N ARG A 132 0.13 -15.61 10.16
CA ARG A 132 0.55 -16.46 9.03
C ARG A 132 -0.54 -16.56 7.96
N LEU A 133 -1.79 -16.84 8.37
CA LEU A 133 -2.92 -16.89 7.44
C LEU A 133 -3.10 -15.57 6.68
N ARG A 134 -3.06 -14.44 7.40
CA ARG A 134 -3.13 -13.10 6.79
C ARG A 134 -1.99 -12.82 5.82
N TYR A 135 -0.80 -13.34 6.11
CA TYR A 135 0.36 -13.13 5.26
C TYR A 135 0.20 -13.84 3.92
N GLU A 136 -0.28 -15.09 3.92
CA GLU A 136 -0.57 -15.85 2.71
C GLU A 136 -1.68 -15.19 1.87
N ASP A 137 -2.80 -14.82 2.50
CA ASP A 137 -3.92 -14.14 1.82
C ASP A 137 -3.47 -12.85 1.11
N MET A 138 -2.65 -12.04 1.79
CA MET A 138 -2.14 -10.78 1.25
C MET A 138 -1.23 -11.00 0.04
N GLN A 139 -0.44 -12.08 0.03
CA GLN A 139 0.41 -12.40 -1.11
C GLN A 139 -0.42 -12.80 -2.33
N HIS A 140 -1.42 -13.66 -2.15
CA HIS A 140 -2.33 -14.04 -3.23
C HIS A 140 -3.04 -12.83 -3.82
N LEU A 141 -3.53 -11.92 -2.97
CA LEU A 141 -4.20 -10.70 -3.43
C LEU A 141 -3.27 -9.78 -4.23
N ARG A 142 -2.02 -9.61 -3.79
CA ARG A 142 -1.01 -8.83 -4.53
C ARG A 142 -0.72 -9.44 -5.88
N GLN A 143 -0.56 -10.76 -5.95
CA GLN A 143 -0.32 -11.46 -7.20
C GLN A 143 -1.49 -11.30 -8.17
N GLN A 144 -2.73 -11.47 -7.69
CA GLN A 144 -3.94 -11.26 -8.50
C GLN A 144 -4.03 -9.82 -9.03
N SER A 145 -3.75 -8.83 -8.19
CA SER A 145 -3.74 -7.43 -8.61
C SER A 145 -2.69 -7.14 -9.68
N GLN A 146 -1.50 -7.74 -9.57
CA GLN A 146 -0.45 -7.60 -10.58
C GLN A 146 -0.83 -8.26 -11.90
N GLU A 147 -1.37 -9.48 -11.85
CA GLU A 147 -1.81 -10.20 -13.05
C GLU A 147 -2.93 -9.43 -13.78
N LEU A 148 -3.88 -8.85 -13.05
CA LEU A 148 -4.92 -8.00 -13.63
C LEU A 148 -4.35 -6.75 -14.29
N LEU A 149 -3.41 -6.06 -13.62
CA LEU A 149 -2.73 -4.89 -14.17
C LEU A 149 -1.94 -5.21 -15.44
N GLU A 150 -1.26 -6.36 -15.49
CA GLU A 150 -0.54 -6.81 -16.68
C GLU A 150 -1.49 -7.14 -17.84
N LYS A 151 -2.62 -7.80 -17.55
CA LYS A 151 -3.67 -8.07 -18.54
C LYS A 151 -4.26 -6.78 -19.09
N GLU A 152 -4.60 -5.83 -18.22
CA GLU A 152 -5.16 -4.53 -18.62
C GLU A 152 -4.17 -3.75 -19.50
N LYS A 153 -2.88 -3.69 -19.12
CA LYS A 153 -1.85 -3.05 -19.94
C LYS A 153 -1.70 -3.71 -21.31
N THR A 154 -1.70 -5.03 -21.36
CA THR A 154 -1.57 -5.79 -22.62
C THR A 154 -2.79 -5.55 -23.51
N GLN A 155 -3.99 -5.51 -22.93
CA GLN A 155 -5.23 -5.20 -23.66
C GLN A 155 -5.21 -3.79 -24.22
N LEU A 156 -4.84 -2.79 -23.40
CA LEU A 156 -4.75 -1.40 -23.84
C LEU A 156 -3.71 -1.24 -24.96
N GLN A 157 -2.54 -1.88 -24.84
CA GLN A 157 -1.53 -1.87 -25.90
C GLN A 157 -2.06 -2.49 -27.19
N ALA A 158 -2.73 -3.64 -27.11
CA ALA A 158 -3.32 -4.29 -28.27
C ALA A 158 -4.44 -3.44 -28.91
N GLU A 159 -5.22 -2.70 -28.10
CA GLU A 159 -6.25 -1.79 -28.58
C GLU A 159 -5.64 -0.58 -29.30
N ILE A 160 -4.61 0.04 -28.73
CA ILE A 160 -3.85 1.14 -29.36
C ILE A 160 -3.22 0.67 -30.68
N GLU A 161 -2.61 -0.52 -30.71
CA GLU A 161 -2.01 -1.06 -31.93
C GLU A 161 -3.06 -1.33 -33.01
N ARG A 162 -4.24 -1.83 -32.63
CA ARG A 162 -5.36 -2.02 -33.55
C ARG A 162 -5.87 -0.70 -34.09
N GLU A 163 -6.10 0.28 -33.23
CA GLU A 163 -6.56 1.61 -33.65
C GLU A 163 -5.55 2.26 -34.60
N ARG A 164 -4.25 2.18 -34.29
CA ARG A 164 -3.18 2.65 -35.18
C ARG A 164 -3.19 1.95 -36.52
N ALA A 165 -3.37 0.62 -36.53
CA ALA A 165 -3.43 -0.16 -37.76
C ALA A 165 -4.67 0.20 -38.61
N GLU A 166 -5.82 0.41 -37.97
CA GLU A 166 -7.06 0.84 -38.63
C GLU A 166 -6.93 2.24 -39.23
N LEU A 167 -6.37 3.20 -38.49
CA LEU A 167 -6.10 4.55 -38.97
C LEU A 167 -5.13 4.53 -40.16
N LEU A 168 -4.04 3.78 -40.07
CA LEU A 168 -3.07 3.64 -41.16
C LEU A 168 -3.72 3.02 -42.40
N HIS A 169 -4.52 1.96 -42.23
CA HIS A 169 -5.21 1.32 -43.34
C HIS A 169 -6.24 2.25 -44.00
N SER A 170 -7.00 3.00 -43.20
CA SER A 170 -7.95 3.99 -43.70
C SER A 170 -7.25 5.10 -44.49
N PHE A 171 -6.15 5.62 -43.94
CA PHE A 171 -5.30 6.62 -44.60
C PHE A 171 -4.77 6.10 -45.94
N LEU A 172 -4.13 4.92 -45.97
CA LEU A 172 -3.59 4.33 -47.20
C LEU A 172 -4.68 4.09 -48.27
N ASN A 173 -5.89 3.70 -47.87
CA ASN A 173 -7.01 3.52 -48.79
C ASN A 173 -7.48 4.85 -49.38
N SER A 174 -7.62 5.90 -48.57
CA SER A 174 -7.98 7.24 -49.05
C SER A 174 -6.93 7.76 -50.03
N LEU A 175 -5.65 7.66 -49.67
CA LEU A 175 -4.55 8.06 -50.55
C LEU A 175 -4.56 7.32 -51.89
N SER A 176 -4.76 6.00 -51.86
CA SER A 176 -4.82 5.19 -53.06
C SER A 176 -5.96 5.62 -53.99
N HIS A 177 -7.12 5.95 -53.43
CA HIS A 177 -8.25 6.45 -54.19
C HIS A 177 -7.96 7.82 -54.82
N ASP A 178 -7.41 8.74 -54.04
CA ASP A 178 -7.20 10.12 -54.43
C ASP A 178 -6.05 10.28 -55.44
N LEU A 179 -5.07 9.37 -55.44
CA LEU A 179 -4.04 9.29 -56.48
C LEU A 179 -4.55 8.60 -57.76
N LYS A 180 -5.39 7.57 -57.64
CA LYS A 180 -5.90 6.81 -58.79
C LYS A 180 -6.75 7.68 -59.71
N THR A 181 -7.49 8.63 -59.16
CA THR A 181 -8.38 9.54 -59.90
C THR A 181 -7.62 10.42 -60.92
N PRO A 182 -6.66 11.28 -60.52
CA PRO A 182 -5.87 12.09 -61.45
C PRO A 182 -5.03 11.22 -62.39
N ILE A 183 -4.46 10.10 -61.93
CA ILE A 183 -3.71 9.16 -62.79
C ILE A 183 -4.61 8.60 -63.90
N SER A 184 -5.86 8.27 -63.59
CA SER A 184 -6.82 7.76 -64.59
C SER A 184 -7.16 8.85 -65.60
N ILE A 185 -7.37 10.09 -65.15
CA ILE A 185 -7.63 11.24 -66.01
C ILE A 185 -6.44 11.52 -66.93
N ILE A 186 -5.21 11.54 -66.38
CA ILE A 186 -3.97 11.71 -67.14
C ILE A 186 -3.85 10.64 -68.24
N LYS A 187 -4.05 9.37 -67.90
CA LYS A 187 -4.01 8.26 -68.88
C LYS A 187 -5.04 8.46 -70.00
N THR A 188 -6.27 8.83 -69.66
CA THR A 188 -7.33 9.09 -70.65
C THR A 188 -6.98 10.30 -71.54
N ARG A 189 -6.45 11.38 -70.97
CA ARG A 189 -6.07 12.59 -71.73
C ARG A 189 -4.88 12.34 -72.65
N ILE A 190 -3.88 11.56 -72.22
CA ILE A 190 -2.77 11.13 -73.09
C ILE A 190 -3.30 10.31 -74.28
N TYR A 191 -4.24 9.39 -74.05
CA TYR A 191 -4.86 8.62 -75.13
C TYR A 191 -5.59 9.53 -76.14
N LEU A 192 -6.37 10.50 -75.65
CA LEU A 192 -7.07 11.46 -76.52
C LEU A 192 -6.11 12.37 -77.28
N LEU A 193 -5.06 12.88 -76.64
CA LEU A 193 -4.04 13.71 -77.27
C LEU A 193 -3.33 12.98 -78.43
N ARG A 194 -3.06 11.67 -78.28
CA ARG A 194 -2.48 10.83 -79.34
C ARG A 194 -3.40 10.67 -80.56
N ASN A 195 -4.71 10.66 -80.35
CA ASN A 195 -5.70 10.42 -81.41
C ASN A 195 -6.28 11.72 -81.98
N ASN A 196 -6.27 12.82 -81.22
CA ASN A 196 -6.83 14.11 -81.57
C ASN A 196 -6.03 15.23 -80.87
N PRO A 197 -4.93 15.71 -81.47
CA PRO A 197 -4.03 16.66 -80.84
C PRO A 197 -4.67 18.05 -80.74
N LYS A 198 -5.32 18.30 -79.60
CA LYS A 198 -5.90 19.59 -79.23
C LYS A 198 -5.17 20.18 -78.01
N PRO A 199 -4.93 21.50 -77.97
CA PRO A 199 -4.27 22.16 -76.86
C PRO A 199 -5.02 21.98 -75.52
N GLU A 200 -6.36 21.92 -75.55
CA GLU A 200 -7.19 21.66 -74.36
C GLU A 200 -6.82 20.38 -73.59
N HIS A 201 -6.22 19.39 -74.25
CA HIS A 201 -5.76 18.16 -73.59
C HIS A 201 -4.47 18.36 -72.80
N LEU A 202 -3.62 19.31 -73.20
CA LEU A 202 -2.42 19.71 -72.45
C LEU A 202 -2.79 20.49 -71.19
N ASP A 203 -3.74 21.43 -71.29
CA ASP A 203 -4.20 22.22 -70.14
C ASP A 203 -4.74 21.34 -69.00
N VAL A 204 -5.49 20.28 -69.35
CA VAL A 204 -6.00 19.32 -68.36
C VAL A 204 -4.87 18.46 -67.77
N LEU A 205 -3.85 18.12 -68.56
CA LEU A 205 -2.70 17.35 -68.06
C LEU A 205 -1.89 18.16 -67.04
N ASP A 206 -1.60 19.43 -67.32
CA ASP A 206 -0.92 20.33 -66.39
C ASP A 206 -1.73 20.48 -65.09
N ALA A 207 -3.04 20.73 -65.19
CA ALA A 207 -3.90 20.85 -64.01
C ALA A 207 -3.96 19.57 -63.16
N GLN A 208 -3.89 18.37 -63.76
CA GLN A 208 -3.82 17.12 -62.99
C GLN A 208 -2.42 16.86 -62.40
N ALA A 209 -1.36 17.33 -63.05
CA ALA A 209 0.00 17.25 -62.54
C ALA A 209 0.19 18.15 -61.31
N ASP A 210 -0.31 19.40 -61.37
CA ASP A 210 -0.33 20.33 -60.23
C ASP A 210 -1.13 19.74 -59.07
N ARG A 211 -2.32 19.18 -59.36
CA ARG A 211 -3.14 18.51 -58.33
C ARG A 211 -2.44 17.33 -57.66
N LEU A 212 -1.63 16.55 -58.40
CA LEU A 212 -0.83 15.48 -57.81
C LEU A 212 0.31 16.03 -56.95
N ALA A 213 0.94 17.13 -57.36
CA ALA A 213 1.99 17.80 -56.58
C ALA A 213 1.43 18.34 -55.26
N ASP A 214 0.28 19.01 -55.30
CA ASP A 214 -0.42 19.51 -54.11
C ASP A 214 -0.77 18.36 -53.15
N LEU A 215 -1.30 17.25 -53.68
CA LEU A 215 -1.67 16.08 -52.85
C LEU A 215 -0.43 15.46 -52.17
N ILE A 216 0.73 15.46 -52.84
CA ILE A 216 2.00 14.99 -52.27
C ILE A 216 2.53 15.96 -51.21
N GLU A 217 2.43 17.27 -51.45
CA GLU A 217 2.83 18.31 -50.48
C GLU A 217 1.97 18.25 -49.21
N ASP A 218 0.66 18.07 -49.36
CA ASP A 218 -0.28 17.88 -48.24
C ASP A 218 0.07 16.63 -47.42
N MET A 219 0.41 15.51 -48.08
CA MET A 219 0.88 14.29 -47.41
C MET A 219 2.18 14.51 -46.63
N LEU A 220 3.16 15.20 -47.23
CA LEU A 220 4.44 15.50 -46.58
C LEU A 220 4.28 16.45 -45.39
N THR A 221 3.32 17.38 -45.47
CA THR A 221 2.98 18.31 -44.39
C THR A 221 2.36 17.55 -43.22
N MET A 222 1.45 16.61 -43.48
CA MET A 222 0.83 15.78 -42.45
C MET A 222 1.86 14.96 -41.65
N VAL A 223 2.85 14.36 -42.32
CA VAL A 223 3.91 13.54 -41.67
C VAL A 223 4.89 14.37 -40.84
N ARG A 224 5.00 15.68 -41.10
CA ARG A 224 5.89 16.59 -40.34
C ARG A 224 5.26 17.17 -39.07
N LEU A 225 3.94 17.05 -38.92
CA LEU A 225 3.17 17.60 -37.79
C LEU A 225 2.97 16.59 -36.64
N ASP A 226 3.26 15.30 -36.87
CA ASP A 226 3.45 14.26 -35.84
C ASP A 226 4.92 14.17 -35.40
#